data_AF-X1APP8-F1
#
_entry.id   AF-X1APP8-F1
#
_cell.length_a   1.000
_cell.length_b   1.000
_cell.length_c   1.000
_cell.angle_alpha   90.00
_cell.angle_beta   90.00
_cell.angle_gamma   90.00
#
_symmetry.space_group_name_H-M   'P 1'
#
loop_
_entity.id
_entity.type
_entity.pdbx_description
1 polymer ?
#
loop_
_entity_poly.entity_id
_entity_poly.type
_entity_poly.pdbx_seq_one_letter_code
_entity_poly.pdbx_strand_id
1 'polypeptide(L)'
;VVMRTCRGNERLIGRVLLLLSCSCGVNLAPDSVQKGAVAVFAYAVDFTWVAVTEPEINHYARGFFDSVNAISNSLAEGKTAEEANRISLASWNRWIDEWAKSDDPYASAVIQNLIHDRDGQRLFGSPSARITTAVTPPTPVAGEMPLPLPIITGYALSFLFL
;
A
#
# COMPACT_ATOMS: atom_id res chain seq x y z
N VAL A 1 -16.06 -2.22 -4.96
CA VAL A 1 -16.18 -3.70 -4.84
C VAL A 1 -15.29 -4.12 -3.68
N VAL A 2 -15.83 -4.83 -2.68
CA VAL A 2 -15.03 -5.35 -1.56
C VAL A 2 -14.44 -6.70 -1.97
N MET A 3 -13.11 -6.84 -1.85
CA MET A 3 -12.41 -8.10 -2.11
C MET A 3 -12.29 -8.89 -0.82
N ARG A 4 -12.48 -10.21 -0.87
CA ARG A 4 -12.36 -11.13 0.27
C ARG A 4 -11.62 -12.39 -0.17
N THR A 5 -11.02 -13.10 0.78
CA THR A 5 -10.50 -14.45 0.52
C THR A 5 -11.61 -15.30 -0.08
N CYS A 6 -11.28 -16.10 -1.08
CA CYS A 6 -12.21 -16.95 -1.83
C CYS A 6 -13.24 -16.22 -2.71
N ARG A 7 -13.38 -14.88 -2.66
CA ARG A 7 -14.40 -14.16 -3.45
C ARG A 7 -14.02 -12.72 -3.80
N GLY A 8 -14.11 -12.38 -5.08
CA GLY A 8 -13.96 -11.03 -5.60
C GLY A 8 -12.52 -10.66 -5.97
N ASN A 9 -11.55 -11.44 -5.50
CA ASN A 9 -10.14 -11.29 -5.86
C ASN A 9 -9.78 -12.00 -7.19
N GLU A 10 -10.74 -12.63 -7.89
CA GLU A 10 -10.54 -13.10 -9.27
C GLU A 10 -10.29 -11.92 -10.23
N ARG A 11 -10.70 -10.70 -9.85
CA ARG A 11 -10.40 -9.47 -10.59
C ARG A 11 -8.93 -9.05 -10.53
N LEU A 12 -8.14 -9.69 -9.67
CA LEU A 12 -6.73 -9.40 -9.43
C LEU A 12 -5.78 -10.26 -10.25
N ILE A 13 -6.31 -11.21 -11.03
CA ILE A 13 -5.54 -12.07 -11.92
C ILE A 13 -4.73 -11.22 -12.91
N GLY A 14 -3.46 -11.56 -13.09
CA GLY A 14 -2.53 -10.86 -13.98
C GLY A 14 -2.02 -9.52 -13.44
N ARG A 15 -2.33 -9.14 -12.18
CA ARG A 15 -1.97 -7.83 -11.62
C ARG A 15 -0.79 -7.93 -10.64
N VAL A 16 -0.02 -6.83 -10.57
CA VAL A 16 0.85 -6.52 -9.43
C VAL A 16 0.07 -5.59 -8.49
N LEU A 17 0.05 -5.88 -7.20
CA LEU A 17 -0.86 -5.23 -6.24
C LEU A 17 -0.12 -4.73 -5.01
N LEU A 18 -0.49 -3.54 -4.54
CA LEU A 18 -0.15 -3.05 -3.21
C LEU A 18 -1.43 -2.98 -2.38
N LEU A 19 -1.53 -3.83 -1.36
CA LEU A 19 -2.66 -3.88 -0.42
C LEU A 19 -2.25 -3.19 0.88
N LEU A 20 -2.45 -1.87 0.94
CA LEU A 20 -2.37 -1.12 2.19
C LEU A 20 -3.67 -1.34 2.99
N SER A 21 -3.85 -2.55 3.50
CA SER A 21 -5.02 -2.97 4.26
C SER A 21 -4.59 -4.02 5.28
N CYS A 22 -5.07 -3.85 6.51
CA CYS A 22 -4.69 -4.65 7.67
C CYS A 22 -4.85 -6.14 7.41
N SER A 23 -3.84 -6.92 7.81
CA SER A 23 -3.87 -8.38 7.83
C SER A 23 -4.19 -9.05 6.47
N CYS A 24 -4.15 -8.32 5.36
CA CYS A 24 -4.38 -8.88 4.03
C CYS A 24 -3.30 -9.90 3.63
N GLY A 25 -2.11 -9.81 4.22
CA GLY A 25 -1.02 -10.76 4.05
C GLY A 25 -1.29 -12.13 4.68
N VAL A 26 -2.28 -12.25 5.57
CA VAL A 26 -2.58 -13.53 6.24
C VAL A 26 -3.24 -14.52 5.27
N ASN A 27 -4.32 -14.09 4.60
CA ASN A 27 -5.12 -14.98 3.75
C ASN A 27 -5.38 -14.41 2.34
N LEU A 28 -5.69 -13.11 2.22
CA LEU A 28 -6.12 -12.53 0.95
C LEU A 28 -5.00 -12.49 -0.09
N ALA A 29 -3.78 -12.11 0.30
CA ALA A 29 -2.64 -12.05 -0.61
C ALA A 29 -2.21 -13.44 -1.11
N PRO A 30 -2.04 -14.47 -0.24
CA PRO A 30 -1.80 -15.85 -0.69
C PRO A 30 -2.89 -16.37 -1.64
N ASP A 31 -4.17 -16.21 -1.30
CA ASP A 31 -5.29 -16.63 -2.16
C ASP A 31 -5.30 -15.89 -3.51
N SER A 32 -4.98 -14.59 -3.52
CA SER A 32 -4.91 -13.82 -4.77
C SER A 32 -3.78 -14.31 -5.68
N VAL A 33 -2.61 -14.62 -5.12
CA VAL A 33 -1.48 -15.20 -5.89
C VAL A 33 -1.85 -16.59 -6.41
N GLN A 34 -2.46 -17.44 -5.57
CA GLN A 34 -2.91 -18.78 -5.98
C GLN A 34 -3.87 -18.72 -7.17
N LYS A 35 -4.72 -17.70 -7.23
CA LYS A 35 -5.67 -17.47 -8.33
C LYS A 35 -5.04 -16.84 -9.57
N GLY A 36 -3.81 -16.35 -9.49
CA GLY A 36 -3.07 -15.80 -10.64
C GLY A 36 -2.77 -14.30 -10.57
N ALA A 37 -2.86 -13.65 -9.41
CA ALA A 37 -2.16 -12.37 -9.22
C ALA A 37 -0.65 -12.59 -9.39
N VAL A 38 0.02 -11.67 -10.08
CA VAL A 38 1.44 -11.82 -10.47
C VAL A 38 2.35 -11.61 -9.26
N ALA A 39 2.09 -10.55 -8.50
CA ALA A 39 2.77 -10.24 -7.25
C ALA A 39 1.87 -9.41 -6.35
N VAL A 40 1.97 -9.59 -5.03
CA VAL A 40 1.15 -8.87 -4.05
C VAL A 40 2.02 -8.42 -2.89
N PHE A 41 2.04 -7.12 -2.62
CA PHE A 41 2.58 -6.53 -1.40
C PHE A 41 1.42 -6.38 -0.41
N ALA A 42 1.57 -6.92 0.80
CA ALA A 42 0.55 -6.84 1.84
C ALA A 42 1.16 -6.93 3.24
N TYR A 43 0.36 -6.61 4.26
CA TYR A 43 0.75 -6.67 5.65
C TYR A 43 0.14 -7.91 6.32
N ALA A 44 0.97 -8.70 7.00
CA ALA A 44 0.57 -9.86 7.81
C ALA A 44 0.09 -9.45 9.22
N VAL A 45 0.12 -8.16 9.51
CA VAL A 45 -0.34 -7.53 10.76
C VAL A 45 -1.28 -6.38 10.40
N ASP A 46 -1.90 -5.78 11.42
CA ASP A 46 -2.63 -4.54 11.23
C ASP A 46 -1.65 -3.40 10.99
N PHE A 47 -1.81 -2.70 9.88
CA PHE A 47 -0.96 -1.55 9.56
C PHE A 47 -1.29 -0.40 10.50
N THR A 48 -0.27 0.17 11.15
CA THR A 48 -0.46 1.28 12.09
C THR A 48 0.21 2.56 11.58
N TRP A 49 -0.07 3.67 12.27
CA TRP A 49 0.71 4.90 12.11
C TRP A 49 0.54 5.74 13.38
N VAL A 50 1.52 6.63 13.62
CA VAL A 50 1.46 7.58 14.74
C VAL A 50 1.19 8.97 14.16
N ALA A 51 0.19 9.66 14.69
CA ALA A 51 -0.13 11.03 14.32
C ALA A 51 -0.82 11.77 15.47
N VAL A 52 -0.66 13.09 15.50
CA VAL A 52 -1.38 14.01 16.41
C VAL A 52 -2.29 14.99 15.66
N THR A 53 -2.21 14.96 14.32
CA THR A 53 -3.02 15.72 13.36
C THR A 53 -3.35 14.80 12.19
N GLU A 54 -3.91 15.34 11.11
CA GLU A 54 -4.13 14.63 9.86
C GLU A 54 -2.83 13.96 9.38
N PRO A 55 -2.85 12.63 9.10
CA PRO A 55 -1.64 11.84 8.89
C PRO A 55 -0.83 12.27 7.65
N GLU A 56 -1.47 12.83 6.62
CA GLU A 56 -0.83 13.27 5.39
C GLU A 56 0.11 14.47 5.56
N ILE A 57 -0.09 15.27 6.61
CA ILE A 57 0.75 16.42 6.96
C ILE A 57 1.49 16.22 8.30
N ASN A 58 1.22 15.12 9.00
CA ASN A 58 1.81 14.86 10.31
C ASN A 58 3.24 14.33 10.20
N HIS A 59 4.17 14.95 10.93
CA HIS A 59 5.58 14.56 10.89
C HIS A 59 5.86 13.17 11.48
N TYR A 60 5.10 12.71 12.48
CA TYR A 60 5.22 11.35 13.04
C TYR A 60 4.80 10.29 12.03
N ALA A 61 3.82 10.59 11.18
CA ALA A 61 3.25 9.65 10.21
C ALA A 61 4.08 9.53 8.92
N ARG A 62 4.95 10.49 8.64
CA ARG A 62 5.71 10.58 7.38
C ARG A 62 6.48 9.30 7.05
N GLY A 63 7.15 8.72 8.05
CA GLY A 63 7.97 7.52 7.83
C GLY A 63 7.19 6.29 7.39
N PHE A 64 5.94 6.20 7.80
CA PHE A 64 5.03 5.11 7.44
C PHE A 64 4.67 5.20 5.95
N PHE A 65 4.14 6.36 5.53
CA PHE A 65 3.69 6.54 4.15
C PHE A 65 4.85 6.62 3.16
N ASP A 66 5.98 7.22 3.51
CA ASP A 66 7.17 7.23 2.65
C ASP A 66 7.63 5.79 2.35
N SER A 67 7.61 4.92 3.34
CA SER A 67 8.06 3.54 3.19
C SER A 67 7.08 2.66 2.41
N VAL A 68 5.78 2.88 2.55
CA VAL A 68 4.75 2.25 1.71
C VAL A 68 4.86 2.76 0.26
N ASN A 69 4.95 4.07 0.07
CA ASN A 69 4.99 4.72 -1.25
C ASN A 69 6.27 4.41 -2.01
N ALA A 70 7.36 4.06 -1.30
CA ALA A 70 8.57 3.57 -1.94
C ALA A 70 8.30 2.34 -2.84
N ILE A 71 7.31 1.50 -2.52
CA ILE A 71 6.90 0.36 -3.35
C ILE A 71 6.31 0.85 -4.67
N SER A 72 5.25 1.68 -4.60
CA SER A 72 4.53 2.16 -5.79
C SER A 72 5.43 2.99 -6.70
N ASN A 73 6.26 3.87 -6.12
CA ASN A 73 7.24 4.66 -6.87
C ASN A 73 8.26 3.77 -7.59
N SER A 74 8.84 2.79 -6.89
CA SER A 74 9.80 1.85 -7.50
C SER A 74 9.19 1.07 -8.65
N LEU A 75 7.95 0.58 -8.49
CA LEU A 75 7.25 -0.13 -9.55
C LEU A 75 6.96 0.77 -10.77
N ALA A 76 6.60 2.04 -10.54
CA ALA A 76 6.38 3.02 -11.60
C ALA A 76 7.68 3.36 -12.36
N GLU A 77 8.83 3.30 -11.69
CA GLU A 77 10.17 3.40 -12.29
C GLU A 77 10.62 2.10 -13.01
N GLY A 78 9.73 1.11 -13.11
CA GLY A 78 9.99 -0.14 -13.82
C GLY A 78 10.85 -1.13 -13.03
N LYS A 79 11.06 -0.93 -11.72
CA LYS A 79 11.74 -1.91 -10.85
C LYS A 79 10.93 -3.20 -10.73
N THR A 80 11.63 -4.27 -10.38
CA THR A 80 10.99 -5.55 -10.00
C THR A 80 10.27 -5.43 -8.66
N ALA A 81 9.38 -6.37 -8.38
CA ALA A 81 8.71 -6.47 -7.10
C ALA A 81 9.70 -6.67 -5.94
N GLU A 82 10.75 -7.47 -6.14
CA GLU A 82 11.81 -7.67 -5.15
C GLU A 82 12.61 -6.39 -4.89
N GLU A 83 13.01 -5.67 -5.94
CA GLU A 83 13.69 -4.38 -5.81
C GLU A 83 12.82 -3.37 -5.07
N ALA A 84 11.53 -3.26 -5.42
CA ALA A 84 10.58 -2.38 -4.75
C ALA A 84 10.40 -2.74 -3.27
N ASN A 85 10.30 -4.05 -2.94
CA ASN A 85 10.21 -4.50 -1.55
C ASN A 85 11.47 -4.12 -0.76
N ARG A 86 12.66 -4.34 -1.33
CA ARG A 86 13.93 -4.01 -0.70
C ARG A 86 14.08 -2.50 -0.46
N ILE A 87 13.67 -1.67 -1.43
CA ILE A 87 13.70 -0.21 -1.30
C ILE A 87 12.75 0.25 -0.18
N SER A 88 11.56 -0.33 -0.10
CA SER A 88 10.60 -0.07 0.98
C SER A 88 11.17 -0.46 2.35
N LEU A 89 11.71 -1.67 2.50
CA LEU A 89 12.38 -2.12 3.73
C LEU A 89 13.57 -1.23 4.13
N ALA A 90 14.33 -0.74 3.16
CA ALA A 90 15.39 0.24 3.40
C ALA A 90 14.84 1.58 3.88
N SER A 91 13.70 2.04 3.36
CA SER A 91 13.02 3.25 3.83
C SER A 91 12.56 3.11 5.28
N TRP A 92 11.96 1.97 5.65
CA TRP A 92 11.58 1.68 7.03
C TRP A 92 12.77 1.79 7.98
N ASN A 93 13.88 1.12 7.64
CA ASN A 93 15.09 1.15 8.46
C ASN A 93 15.69 2.55 8.57
N ARG A 94 15.70 3.32 7.47
CA ARG A 94 16.14 4.71 7.49
C ARG A 94 15.34 5.55 8.47
N TRP A 95 14.00 5.45 8.46
CA TRP A 95 13.15 6.18 9.39
C TRP A 95 13.34 5.74 10.84
N ILE A 96 13.51 4.44 11.09
CA ILE A 96 13.84 3.92 12.42
C ILE A 96 15.15 4.53 12.92
N ASP A 97 16.19 4.55 12.08
CA ASP A 97 17.49 5.13 12.42
C ASP A 97 17.45 6.65 12.63
N GLU A 98 16.59 7.36 11.90
CA GLU A 98 16.34 8.80 12.07
C GLU A 98 15.67 9.07 13.42
N TRP A 99 14.61 8.33 13.77
CA TRP A 99 13.93 8.48 15.05
C TRP A 99 14.78 8.03 16.25
N ALA A 100 15.63 7.02 16.09
CA ALA A 100 16.53 6.55 17.15
C ALA A 100 17.57 7.60 17.56
N LYS A 101 17.82 8.61 16.72
CA LYS A 101 18.72 9.74 16.99
C LYS A 101 17.98 10.99 17.47
N SER A 102 16.65 10.94 17.56
CA SER A 102 15.81 12.06 17.94
C SER A 102 15.66 12.15 19.46
N ASP A 103 15.66 13.37 19.98
CA ASP A 103 15.32 13.68 21.39
C ASP A 103 13.80 13.87 21.58
N ASP A 104 12.99 13.61 20.55
CA ASP A 104 11.53 13.75 20.61
C ASP A 104 10.92 12.78 21.65
N PRO A 105 10.04 13.26 22.55
CA PRO A 105 9.46 12.43 23.60
C PRO A 105 8.62 11.25 23.09
N TYR A 106 8.12 11.30 21.86
CA TYR A 106 7.35 10.23 21.23
C TYR A 106 8.19 9.32 20.32
N ALA A 107 9.50 9.57 20.17
CA ALA A 107 10.37 8.80 19.28
C ALA A 107 10.26 7.28 19.50
N SER A 108 10.28 6.83 20.76
CA SER A 108 10.15 5.40 21.09
C SER A 108 8.83 4.78 20.60
N ALA A 109 7.72 5.51 20.72
CA ALA A 109 6.42 5.04 20.25
C ALA A 109 6.36 4.98 18.71
N VAL A 110 6.98 5.96 18.03
CA VAL A 110 7.09 5.95 16.57
C VAL A 110 7.94 4.77 16.10
N ILE A 111 9.12 4.57 16.69
CA ILE A 111 10.04 3.46 16.35
C ILE A 111 9.33 2.11 16.51
N GLN A 112 8.62 1.89 17.62
CA GLN A 112 7.91 0.64 17.86
C GLN A 112 6.89 0.33 16.75
N ASN A 113 6.12 1.33 16.32
CA ASN A 113 5.13 1.16 15.26
C ASN A 113 5.79 0.98 13.87
N LEU A 114 6.88 1.72 13.58
CA LEU A 114 7.64 1.51 12.34
C LEU A 114 8.21 0.08 12.25
N ILE A 115 8.73 -0.47 13.36
CA ILE A 115 9.23 -1.86 13.42
C ILE A 115 8.09 -2.85 13.18
N HIS A 116 6.94 -2.63 13.83
CA HIS A 116 5.75 -3.47 13.67
C HIS A 116 5.30 -3.58 12.21
N ASP A 117 5.16 -2.45 11.51
CA ASP A 117 4.73 -2.45 10.11
C ASP A 117 5.80 -3.01 9.17
N ARG A 118 7.08 -2.69 9.39
CA ARG A 118 8.21 -3.24 8.61
C ARG A 118 8.23 -4.77 8.68
N ASP A 119 8.15 -5.33 9.87
CA ASP A 119 8.22 -6.78 10.08
C ASP A 119 6.93 -7.50 9.63
N GLY A 120 5.83 -6.74 9.58
CA GLY A 120 4.55 -7.13 9.02
C GLY A 120 4.49 -7.12 7.49
N GLN A 121 5.32 -6.34 6.81
CA GLN A 121 5.32 -6.22 5.35
C GLN A 121 5.80 -7.52 4.68
N ARG A 122 5.04 -7.99 3.69
CA ARG A 122 5.33 -9.21 2.92
C ARG A 122 5.12 -9.00 1.44
N LEU A 123 6.00 -9.63 0.65
CA LEU A 123 5.85 -9.81 -0.79
C LEU A 123 5.45 -11.26 -1.07
N PHE A 124 4.38 -11.44 -1.84
CA PHE A 124 3.90 -12.73 -2.34
C PHE A 124 3.96 -12.77 -3.87
N GLY A 125 4.05 -13.98 -4.45
CA GLY A 125 4.08 -14.18 -5.90
C GLY A 125 5.48 -14.02 -6.49
N SER A 126 5.57 -13.53 -7.72
CA SER A 126 6.82 -13.47 -8.48
C SER A 126 7.72 -12.29 -8.06
N PRO A 127 8.93 -12.53 -7.52
CA PRO A 127 9.85 -11.47 -7.13
C PRO A 127 10.35 -10.66 -8.33
N SER A 128 10.44 -11.28 -9.51
CA SER A 128 10.92 -10.64 -10.75
C SER A 128 9.83 -9.86 -11.50
N ALA A 129 8.60 -9.80 -10.99
CA ALA A 129 7.49 -9.11 -11.63
C ALA A 129 7.79 -7.61 -11.79
N ARG A 130 7.48 -7.03 -12.95
CA ARG A 130 7.61 -5.59 -13.22
C ARG A 130 6.26 -5.05 -13.70
N ILE A 131 5.99 -3.78 -13.45
CA ILE A 131 4.94 -3.07 -14.18
C ILE A 131 5.53 -2.65 -15.52
N THR A 132 5.27 -3.44 -16.56
CA THR A 132 5.58 -3.02 -17.94
C THR A 132 4.43 -2.19 -18.45
N THR A 133 4.65 -0.93 -18.80
CA THR A 133 3.62 -0.13 -19.47
C THR A 133 3.39 -0.69 -20.87
N ALA A 134 2.30 -1.45 -21.08
CA ALA A 134 1.57 -1.54 -22.35
C ALA A 134 0.25 -2.34 -22.21
N VAL A 135 -0.86 -1.63 -22.00
CA VAL A 135 -2.10 -1.88 -22.76
C VAL A 135 -2.60 -0.50 -23.16
N THR A 136 -2.42 -0.11 -24.42
CA THR A 136 -3.25 0.93 -25.01
C THR A 136 -4.69 0.49 -24.77
N PRO A 137 -5.54 1.27 -24.08
CA PRO A 137 -6.96 0.94 -24.04
C PRO A 137 -7.42 0.73 -25.48
N PRO A 138 -8.25 -0.28 -25.79
CA PRO A 138 -8.87 -0.32 -27.11
C PRO A 138 -9.47 1.06 -27.36
N THR A 139 -9.09 1.69 -28.47
CA THR A 139 -9.58 3.02 -28.86
C THR A 139 -11.08 2.99 -28.65
N PRO A 140 -11.65 3.88 -27.80
CA PRO A 140 -13.09 3.93 -27.66
C PRO A 140 -13.64 4.13 -29.07
N VAL A 141 -14.43 3.18 -29.57
CA VAL A 141 -15.23 3.44 -30.75
C VAL A 141 -16.08 4.64 -30.36
N ALA A 142 -15.90 5.76 -31.06
CA ALA A 142 -16.63 6.99 -30.80
C ALA A 142 -18.12 6.70 -30.96
N GLY A 143 -18.76 6.39 -29.84
CA GLY A 143 -20.16 6.11 -29.66
C GLY A 143 -20.52 6.65 -28.30
N GLU A 144 -21.26 7.75 -28.31
CA GLU A 144 -21.66 8.58 -27.17
C GLU A 144 -21.97 7.76 -25.92
N MET A 145 -21.26 8.04 -24.83
CA MET A 145 -21.72 7.69 -23.49
C MET A 145 -22.00 9.00 -22.76
N PRO A 146 -23.27 9.40 -22.59
CA PRO A 146 -23.59 10.56 -21.76
C PRO A 146 -23.46 10.10 -20.31
N LEU A 147 -22.35 10.45 -19.64
CA LEU A 147 -22.25 10.29 -18.20
C LEU A 147 -22.57 11.63 -17.52
N PRO A 148 -23.74 11.79 -16.89
CA PRO A 148 -23.90 12.81 -15.86
C PRO A 148 -23.12 12.34 -14.63
N LEU A 149 -21.98 12.96 -14.34
CA LEU A 149 -21.26 12.76 -13.09
C LEU A 149 -22.01 13.47 -11.96
N PRO A 150 -22.42 12.79 -10.88
CA PRO A 150 -22.30 13.38 -9.55
C PRO A 150 -20.89 13.08 -9.06
N ILE A 151 -20.10 14.14 -8.85
CA ILE A 151 -18.88 14.10 -8.05
C ILE A 151 -19.29 13.59 -6.66
N ILE A 152 -18.99 12.33 -6.35
CA ILE A 152 -19.13 11.81 -4.99
C ILE A 152 -17.84 12.14 -4.27
N THR A 153 -17.87 13.25 -3.53
CA THR A 153 -16.98 13.56 -2.40
C THR A 153 -17.06 12.42 -1.38
N GLY A 154 -15.94 11.72 -1.18
CA GLY A 154 -15.78 10.72 -0.13
C GLY A 154 -15.62 11.38 1.23
N TYR A 155 -16.75 11.52 1.92
CA TYR A 155 -16.98 11.81 3.33
C TYR A 155 -15.76 11.85 4.28
N ALA A 156 -15.45 13.08 4.71
CA ALA A 156 -15.14 13.34 6.11
C ALA A 156 -16.34 12.90 6.97
N LEU A 157 -16.16 11.85 7.77
CA LEU A 157 -17.06 11.51 8.86
C LEU A 157 -16.23 10.92 9.99
N SER A 158 -15.71 11.82 10.82
CA SER A 158 -15.24 11.50 12.17
C SER A 158 -15.64 12.65 13.08
N PHE A 159 -16.83 12.50 13.67
CA PHE A 159 -17.29 13.04 14.94
C PHE A 159 -17.12 14.54 15.23
N LEU A 160 -18.16 15.31 14.87
CA LEU A 160 -18.65 16.40 15.72
C LEU A 160 -20.02 15.98 16.28
N PHE A 161 -20.01 15.39 17.47
CA PHE A 161 -21.12 15.55 18.40
C PHE A 161 -20.54 16.28 19.62
N LEU A 162 -21.00 17.52 19.79
CA LEU A 162 -21.02 18.25 21.07
C LEU A 162 -21.95 17.52 22.04
#